data_AF-A0A5M6ACL9-F1
#
_entry.id   AF-A0A5M6ACL9-F1
#
_cell.length_a   1.000
_cell.length_b   1.000
_cell.length_c   1.000
_cell.angle_alpha   90.00
_cell.angle_beta   90.00
_cell.angle_gamma   90.00
#
_symmetry.space_group_name_H-M   'P 1'
#
loop_
_entity.id
_entity.type
_entity.pdbx_description
1 polymer ?
#
loop_
_entity_poly.entity_id
_entity_poly.type
_entity_poly.pdbx_seq_one_letter_code
_entity_poly.pdbx_strand_id
1 'polypeptide(L)'
;MLVTFDKEYLKELYVSGKCSDKKHRFQPDVIKRYARCIYRLEEINREEDLYKINSLNYEVLQGDKKGISSIRVTDKYRIEFTISTMPNIDECIVRVCNILELSNHYK
;
A
#
# COMPACT_ATOMS: atom_id res chain seq x y z
N MET A 1 1.50 -8.97 -8.29
CA MET A 1 0.23 -8.20 -8.23
C MET A 1 0.37 -6.90 -9.04
N LEU A 2 -0.70 -6.36 -9.63
CA LEU A 2 -0.65 -5.02 -10.23
C LEU A 2 -0.90 -3.97 -9.15
N VAL A 3 0.03 -3.05 -8.90
CA VAL A 3 -0.17 -1.97 -7.92
C VAL A 3 -0.60 -0.68 -8.62
N THR A 4 -1.65 -0.05 -8.09
CA THR A 4 -2.17 1.26 -8.52
C THR A 4 -2.21 2.24 -7.35
N PHE A 5 -2.36 3.53 -7.64
CA PHE A 5 -2.35 4.59 -6.62
C PHE A 5 -3.62 5.43 -6.73
N ASP A 6 -4.35 5.56 -5.63
CA ASP A 6 -5.57 6.35 -5.54
C ASP A 6 -5.29 7.86 -5.62
N LYS A 7 -4.11 8.27 -5.14
CA LYS A 7 -3.70 9.68 -5.04
C LYS A 7 -2.34 9.88 -5.69
N GLU A 8 -2.18 10.96 -6.44
CA GLU A 8 -0.92 11.22 -7.18
C GLU A 8 0.29 11.31 -6.25
N TYR A 9 0.14 11.88 -5.05
CA TYR A 9 1.26 11.99 -4.10
C TYR A 9 1.84 10.62 -3.71
N LEU A 10 0.99 9.58 -3.61
CA LEU A 10 1.41 8.22 -3.26
C LEU A 10 2.32 7.64 -4.35
N LYS A 11 1.97 7.92 -5.61
CA LYS A 11 2.75 7.56 -6.78
C LYS A 11 4.04 8.38 -6.86
N GLU A 12 3.99 9.69 -6.63
CA GLU A 12 5.18 10.56 -6.61
C GLU A 12 6.20 10.09 -5.56
N LEU A 13 5.73 9.75 -4.35
CA LEU A 13 6.58 9.22 -3.28
C LEU A 13 7.23 7.89 -3.67
N TYR A 14 6.52 7.04 -4.41
CA TYR A 14 7.07 5.77 -4.89
C TYR A 14 8.10 5.96 -6.01
N VAL A 15 7.74 6.71 -7.05
CA VAL A 15 8.53 6.86 -8.28
C VAL A 15 9.72 7.79 -8.08
N SER A 16 9.51 8.93 -7.42
CA SER A 16 10.51 10.00 -7.31
C SER A 16 11.11 10.16 -5.91
N GLY A 17 10.51 9.51 -4.90
CA GLY A 17 10.90 9.67 -3.51
C GLY A 17 10.60 11.07 -2.94
N LYS A 18 9.82 11.88 -3.66
CA LYS A 18 9.53 13.28 -3.31
C LYS A 18 8.07 13.57 -3.61
N CYS A 19 7.50 14.51 -2.86
CA CYS A 19 6.23 15.12 -3.17
C CYS A 19 6.38 16.63 -2.98
N SER A 20 5.79 17.43 -3.87
CA SER A 20 5.87 18.89 -3.85
C SER A 20 4.94 19.52 -2.80
N ASP A 21 3.91 18.79 -2.38
CA ASP A 21 2.93 19.23 -1.38
C ASP A 21 3.55 19.32 0.03
N LYS A 22 3.19 20.39 0.75
CA LYS A 22 3.56 20.59 2.16
C LYS A 22 2.93 19.55 3.09
N LYS A 23 1.75 19.03 2.79
CA LYS A 23 1.04 18.08 3.68
C LYS A 23 1.70 16.70 3.72
N HIS A 24 2.35 16.28 2.63
CA HIS A 24 2.89 14.93 2.45
C HIS A 24 4.43 14.88 2.56
N ARG A 25 5.01 15.74 3.41
CA ARG A 25 6.45 15.76 3.70
C ARG A 25 6.81 14.72 4.75
N PHE A 26 7.01 13.49 4.30
CA PHE A 26 7.47 12.39 5.15
C PHE A 26 8.99 12.44 5.35
N GLN A 27 9.47 11.83 6.43
CA GLN A 27 10.91 11.67 6.64
C GLN A 27 11.50 10.72 5.58
N PRO A 28 12.75 10.93 5.13
CA PRO A 28 13.35 10.10 4.08
C PRO A 28 13.31 8.59 4.35
N ASP A 29 13.48 8.16 5.60
CA ASP A 29 13.38 6.75 6.00
C ASP A 29 11.95 6.18 5.80
N VAL A 30 10.92 6.98 6.10
CA VAL A 30 9.51 6.58 5.88
C VAL A 30 9.25 6.38 4.39
N ILE A 31 9.73 7.29 3.54
CA ILE A 31 9.57 7.21 2.08
C ILE A 31 10.28 5.95 1.54
N LYS A 32 11.52 5.70 1.99
CA LYS A 32 12.28 4.51 1.59
C LYS A 32 11.59 3.21 1.98
N ARG A 33 11.05 3.15 3.20
CA ARG A 33 10.31 1.96 3.68
C ARG A 33 8.97 1.80 2.97
N TYR A 34 8.27 2.90 2.69
CA TYR A 34 7.03 2.91 1.92
C TYR A 34 7.25 2.30 0.53
N ALA A 35 8.27 2.76 -0.20
CA ALA A 35 8.62 2.20 -1.50
C ALA A 35 8.98 0.70 -1.41
N ARG A 36 9.70 0.29 -0.36
CA ARG A 36 10.01 -1.13 -0.13
C ARG A 36 8.77 -1.97 0.16
N CYS A 37 7.76 -1.43 0.85
CA CYS A 37 6.49 -2.12 1.06
C CYS A 37 5.71 -2.28 -0.25
N ILE A 38 5.69 -1.26 -1.11
CA ILE A 38 5.07 -1.34 -2.44
C ILE A 38 5.74 -2.40 -3.31
N TYR A 39 7.07 -2.40 -3.37
CA TYR A 39 7.81 -3.41 -4.12
C TYR A 39 7.44 -4.84 -3.69
N ARG A 40 7.28 -5.08 -2.39
CA ARG A 40 6.81 -6.38 -1.87
C ARG A 40 5.37 -6.70 -2.28
N LEU A 41 4.49 -5.70 -2.31
CA LEU A 41 3.11 -5.91 -2.79
C LEU A 41 3.09 -6.30 -4.26
N GLU A 42 3.99 -5.74 -5.08
CA GLU A 42 4.15 -6.12 -6.49
C GLU A 42 4.62 -7.58 -6.64
N GLU A 43 5.55 -8.04 -5.80
CA GLU A 43 6.09 -9.40 -5.81
C GLU A 43 5.11 -10.48 -5.32
N ILE A 44 4.10 -10.11 -4.54
CA ILE A 44 3.15 -11.06 -3.97
C ILE A 44 2.10 -11.47 -5.02
N ASN A 45 1.78 -12.76 -5.02
CA ASN A 45 0.75 -13.33 -5.88
C ASN A 45 -0.61 -13.40 -5.19
N ARG A 46 -0.63 -13.58 -3.87
CA ARG A 46 -1.87 -13.70 -3.10
C ARG A 46 -1.81 -12.95 -1.78
N GLU A 47 -2.93 -12.36 -1.38
CA GLU A 47 -3.06 -11.62 -0.13
C GLU A 47 -2.65 -12.44 1.09
N GLU A 48 -2.88 -13.75 1.08
CA GLU A 48 -2.53 -14.63 2.21
C GLU A 48 -1.01 -14.70 2.47
N ASP A 49 -0.19 -14.39 1.47
CA ASP A 49 1.26 -14.34 1.63
C ASP A 49 1.70 -13.14 2.49
N LEU A 50 0.87 -12.10 2.64
CA LEU A 50 1.16 -10.98 3.53
C LEU A 50 1.16 -11.39 5.00
N TYR A 51 0.30 -12.34 5.40
CA TYR A 51 0.28 -12.88 6.77
C TYR A 51 1.58 -13.62 7.12
N LYS A 52 2.33 -14.11 6.13
CA LYS A 52 3.61 -14.80 6.36
C LYS A 52 4.74 -13.83 6.69
N ILE A 53 4.57 -12.54 6.38
CA ILE A 53 5.60 -11.52 6.60
C ILE A 53 5.25 -10.73 7.88
N ASN A 54 5.64 -11.28 9.03
CA ASN A 54 5.31 -10.73 10.36
C ASN A 54 5.65 -9.23 10.51
N SER A 55 6.73 -8.75 9.89
CA SER A 55 7.13 -7.34 9.95
C SER A 55 6.12 -6.38 9.31
N LEU A 56 5.28 -6.87 8.38
CA LEU A 56 4.22 -6.07 7.77
C LEU A 56 3.03 -5.88 8.71
N ASN A 57 2.90 -6.70 9.77
CA ASN A 57 1.76 -6.64 10.70
C ASN A 57 0.42 -6.47 9.96
N TYR A 58 0.22 -7.31 8.95
CA TYR A 58 -0.90 -7.19 8.01
C TYR A 58 -2.24 -7.42 8.73
N GLU A 59 -3.21 -6.54 8.46
CA GLU A 59 -4.57 -6.66 8.98
C GLU A 59 -5.59 -6.13 7.98
N VAL A 60 -6.82 -6.65 8.05
CA VAL A 60 -7.98 -6.08 7.38
C VAL A 60 -8.72 -5.22 8.39
N LEU A 61 -8.88 -3.93 8.08
CA LEU A 61 -9.50 -2.96 8.96
C LEU A 61 -10.98 -3.26 9.15
N GLN A 62 -11.50 -2.83 10.31
CA GLN A 62 -12.88 -3.04 10.75
C GLN A 62 -13.62 -1.70 10.91
N GLY A 63 -14.92 -1.75 11.19
CA GLY A 63 -15.76 -0.56 11.37
C GLY A 63 -15.95 0.22 10.06
N ASP A 64 -15.79 1.55 10.12
CA ASP A 64 -16.01 2.44 8.97
C ASP A 64 -15.03 2.21 7.81
N LYS A 65 -13.88 1.58 8.09
CA LYS A 65 -12.86 1.20 7.09
C LYS A 65 -12.94 -0.27 6.69
N LYS A 66 -14.08 -0.93 6.90
CA LYS A 66 -14.24 -2.36 6.57
C LYS A 66 -13.91 -2.64 5.11
N GLY A 67 -13.06 -3.64 4.89
CA GLY A 67 -12.61 -4.05 3.56
C GLY A 67 -11.34 -3.33 3.06
N ILE A 68 -10.79 -2.42 3.85
CA ILE A 68 -9.47 -1.84 3.61
C ILE A 68 -8.42 -2.72 4.29
N SER A 69 -7.42 -3.11 3.54
CA SER A 69 -6.25 -3.84 4.00
C SER A 69 -5.16 -2.85 4.45
N SER A 70 -4.38 -3.23 5.47
CA SER A 70 -3.34 -2.36 6.02
C SER A 70 -2.05 -3.09 6.36
N ILE A 71 -0.90 -2.50 5.98
CA ILE A 71 0.44 -2.98 6.35
C ILE A 71 1.28 -1.88 7.00
N ARG A 72 2.18 -2.30 7.90
CA ARG A 72 3.12 -1.45 8.61
C ARG A 72 4.27 -0.99 7.70
N VAL A 73 4.58 0.30 7.75
CA VAL A 73 5.79 0.90 7.17
C VAL A 73 6.82 1.18 8.27
N THR A 74 6.33 1.77 9.36
CA THR A 74 7.08 2.03 10.60
C THR A 74 6.13 1.85 11.78
N ASP A 75 6.64 2.01 13.01
CA ASP A 75 5.79 1.99 14.20
C ASP A 75 4.81 3.17 14.27
N LYS A 76 4.82 4.12 13.33
CA LYS A 76 3.84 5.22 13.25
C LYS A 76 3.00 5.16 11.98
N TYR A 77 3.61 4.77 10.87
CA TYR A 77 2.99 4.87 9.54
C TYR A 77 2.56 3.51 8.99
N ARG A 78 1.38 3.49 8.38
CA ARG A 78 0.81 2.33 7.70
C ARG A 78 0.40 2.70 6.27
N ILE A 79 0.44 1.71 5.39
CA ILE A 79 -0.19 1.80 4.07
C ILE A 79 -1.57 1.19 4.20
N GLU A 80 -2.58 1.92 3.74
CA GLU A 80 -3.94 1.43 3.53
C GLU A 80 -4.14 1.16 2.04
N PHE A 81 -4.72 0.02 1.70
CA PHE A 81 -4.94 -0.40 0.32
C PHE A 81 -6.16 -1.32 0.19
N THR A 82 -6.65 -1.50 -1.03
CA THR A 82 -7.64 -2.53 -1.35
C THR A 82 -7.08 -3.51 -2.35
N ILE A 83 -7.54 -4.76 -2.29
CA ILE A 83 -7.25 -5.78 -3.31
C ILE A 83 -8.54 -6.12 -4.04
N SER A 84 -8.54 -5.95 -5.36
CA SER A 84 -9.63 -6.36 -6.23
C SER A 84 -9.12 -7.34 -7.28
N THR A 85 -10.05 -8.06 -7.88
CA THR A 85 -9.77 -9.03 -8.92
C THR A 85 -10.56 -8.64 -10.15
N MET A 86 -9.88 -8.45 -11.28
CA MET A 86 -10.50 -8.00 -12.53
C MET A 86 -10.15 -8.97 -13.67
N PRO A 87 -11.12 -9.30 -14.54
CA PRO A 87 -10.81 -10.00 -15.78
C PRO A 87 -10.05 -9.07 -16.72
N ASN A 88 -9.00 -9.58 -17.36
CA ASN A 88 -8.28 -8.91 -18.43
C ASN A 88 -8.86 -9.29 -19.80
N ILE A 89 -8.37 -8.63 -20.87
CA ILE A 89 -8.79 -8.81 -22.26
C ILE A 89 -8.81 -10.28 -22.69
N ASP A 90 -7.87 -11.10 -22.18
CA ASP A 90 -7.74 -12.53 -22.50
C ASP A 90 -8.35 -13.47 -21.44
N GLU A 91 -9.36 -13.02 -20.68
CA GLU A 91 -9.99 -13.76 -19.56
C GLU A 91 -9.04 -14.12 -18.39
N CYS A 92 -7.79 -13.65 -18.45
CA CYS A 92 -6.84 -13.80 -17.37
C CYS A 92 -7.26 -12.97 -16.15
N ILE A 93 -7.27 -13.61 -14.98
CA ILE A 93 -7.60 -12.96 -13.72
C ILE A 93 -6.39 -12.13 -13.23
N VAL A 94 -6.54 -10.81 -13.14
CA VAL A 94 -5.52 -9.89 -12.61
C VAL A 94 -5.93 -9.43 -11.21
N ARG A 95 -5.01 -9.53 -10.26
CA ARG A 95 -5.16 -8.95 -8.92
C ARG A 95 -4.59 -7.55 -8.90
N VAL A 96 -5.43 -6.59 -8.56
CA VAL A 96 -5.08 -5.16 -8.47
C VAL A 96 -5.02 -4.76 -7.00
N CYS A 97 -3.90 -4.19 -6.57
CA CYS A 97 -3.71 -3.59 -5.26
C CYS A 97 -3.74 -2.07 -5.40
N ASN A 98 -4.81 -1.43 -4.95
CA ASN A 98 -4.92 0.02 -5.00
C ASN A 98 -4.47 0.64 -3.68
N ILE A 99 -3.36 1.38 -3.70
CA ILE A 99 -2.83 2.10 -2.55
C ILE A 99 -3.70 3.34 -2.29
N LEU A 100 -4.34 3.40 -1.13
CA LEU A 100 -5.29 4.45 -0.75
C LEU A 100 -4.63 5.58 0.06
N GLU A 101 -3.73 5.24 0.99
CA GLU A 101 -3.18 6.20 1.94
C GLU A 101 -1.87 5.73 2.58
N LEU A 102 -0.99 6.68 2.92
CA LEU A 102 0.14 6.50 3.84
C LEU A 102 -0.17 7.26 5.14
N SER A 103 -0.96 6.63 6.02
CA SER A 103 -1.52 7.26 7.21
C SER A 103 -0.63 7.06 8.44
N ASN A 104 -0.69 8.01 9.35
CA ASN A 104 -0.19 7.81 10.70
C ASN A 104 -1.31 7.16 11.53
N HIS A 105 -1.13 5.93 11.99
CA HIS A 105 -2.21 5.18 12.66
C HIS A 105 -2.55 5.68 14.08
N TYR A 106 -1.85 6.69 14.60
CA TYR A 106 -2.18 7.38 15.85
C TYR A 106 -3.02 8.65 15.65
N LYS A 107 -3.33 9.02 14.40
CA LYS A 107 -4.10 10.22 14.05
C LYS A 107 -5.32 9.85 13.23
#